data_AF-A0A3B7R319-F1
#
_entry.id   AF-A0A3B7R319-F1
#
_cell.length_a   1.000
_cell.length_b   1.000
_cell.length_c   1.000
_cell.angle_alpha   90.00
_cell.angle_beta   90.00
_cell.angle_gamma   90.00
#
_symmetry.space_group_name_H-M   'P 1'
#
loop_
_entity.id
_entity.type
_entity.pdbx_description
1 polymer ?
#
loop_
_entity_poly.entity_id
_entity_poly.type
_entity_poly.pdbx_seq_one_letter_code
_entity_poly.pdbx_strand_id
1 'polypeptide(L)'
;MRPELARLARIEQQLLGAPAATSPAEWQQLLILDADLAADAQAQAQLYAGIALAGRRQLRHELDAIHAQLYGPVAAGWLRHTAARLRQLLPRWPRLRPRS
;
A
#
# COMPACT_ATOMS: atom_id res chain seq x y z
N MET A 1 -29.46 23.68 -2.56
CA MET A 1 -28.19 22.93 -2.73
C MET A 1 -27.07 23.90 -3.00
N ARG A 2 -25.86 23.70 -2.45
CA ARG A 2 -24.70 24.55 -2.75
C ARG A 2 -24.18 24.22 -4.17
N PRO A 3 -24.03 25.21 -5.07
CA PRO A 3 -23.64 24.97 -6.46
C PRO A 3 -22.26 24.30 -6.59
N GLU A 4 -21.35 24.60 -5.68
CA GLU A 4 -20.00 24.00 -5.62
C GLU A 4 -20.04 22.47 -5.42
N LEU A 5 -20.95 21.98 -4.57
CA LEU A 5 -21.09 20.53 -4.34
C LEU A 5 -21.67 19.80 -5.55
N ALA A 6 -22.55 20.46 -6.30
CA ALA A 6 -23.08 19.89 -7.55
C ALA A 6 -21.99 19.83 -8.63
N ARG A 7 -21.10 20.83 -8.69
CA ARG A 7 -19.94 20.83 -9.60
C ARG A 7 -18.99 19.68 -9.26
N LEU A 8 -18.63 19.51 -7.98
CA LEU A 8 -17.79 18.39 -7.53
C LEU A 8 -18.40 17.03 -7.87
N ALA A 9 -19.68 16.82 -7.54
CA ALA A 9 -20.37 15.57 -7.85
C ALA A 9 -20.37 15.25 -9.36
N ARG A 10 -20.48 16.28 -10.21
CA ARG A 10 -20.41 16.10 -11.67
C ARG A 10 -19.02 15.68 -12.12
N ILE A 11 -17.97 16.27 -11.58
CA ILE A 11 -16.60 15.88 -11.91
C ILE A 11 -16.34 14.43 -11.45
N GLU A 12 -16.76 14.08 -10.24
CA GLU A 12 -16.60 12.72 -9.70
C GLU A 12 -17.31 11.67 -10.56
N GLN A 13 -18.54 11.95 -11.00
CA GLN A 13 -19.28 11.06 -11.91
C GLN A 13 -18.53 10.81 -13.22
N GLN A 14 -17.87 11.84 -13.76
CA GLN A 14 -17.09 11.75 -15.00
C GLN A 14 -15.76 11.01 -14.79
N LEU A 15 -15.06 11.26 -13.68
CA LEU A 15 -13.74 10.65 -13.41
C LEU A 15 -13.84 9.18 -13.00
N LEU A 16 -14.88 8.79 -12.26
CA LEU A 16 -15.00 7.44 -11.69
C LEU A 16 -15.74 6.44 -12.58
N GLY A 17 -16.18 6.86 -13.78
CA GLY A 17 -16.86 5.97 -14.73
C GLY A 17 -18.22 5.46 -14.24
N ALA A 18 -18.87 6.19 -13.31
CA ALA A 18 -20.30 6.06 -13.07
C ALA A 18 -21.06 6.30 -14.39
N PRO A 19 -22.32 5.86 -14.56
CA PRO A 19 -23.10 6.18 -15.75
C PRO A 19 -23.11 7.70 -15.95
N ALA A 20 -22.23 8.16 -16.84
CA ALA A 20 -21.89 9.55 -16.97
C ALA A 20 -23.09 10.26 -17.57
N ALA A 21 -23.61 11.28 -16.88
CA ALA A 21 -24.75 12.07 -17.36
C ALA A 21 -24.42 12.90 -18.62
N THR A 22 -23.17 12.90 -19.07
CA THR A 22 -22.67 13.66 -20.22
C THR A 22 -21.75 12.75 -21.02
N SER A 23 -21.87 12.77 -22.34
CA SER A 23 -21.01 11.98 -23.21
C SER A 23 -19.54 12.46 -23.13
N PRO A 24 -18.55 11.61 -23.47
CA PRO A 24 -17.15 12.03 -23.45
C PRO A 24 -16.85 13.25 -24.34
N ALA A 25 -17.55 13.37 -25.48
CA ALA A 25 -17.37 14.49 -26.41
C ALA A 25 -17.92 15.80 -25.84
N GLU A 26 -19.11 15.78 -25.24
CA GLU A 26 -19.70 16.95 -24.57
C GLU A 26 -18.89 17.34 -23.32
N TRP A 27 -18.36 16.37 -22.59
CA TRP A 27 -17.48 16.62 -21.46
C TRP A 27 -16.19 17.34 -21.90
N GLN A 28 -15.57 16.87 -22.98
CA GLN A 28 -14.40 17.53 -23.56
C GLN A 28 -14.69 18.97 -23.96
N GLN A 29 -15.86 19.24 -24.55
CA GLN A 29 -16.29 20.59 -24.89
C GLN A 29 -16.45 21.47 -23.65
N LEU A 30 -17.05 20.95 -22.58
CA LEU A 30 -17.21 21.70 -21.32
C LEU A 30 -15.86 22.09 -20.71
N LEU A 31 -14.86 21.19 -20.75
CA LEU A 31 -13.51 21.49 -20.25
C LEU A 31 -12.80 22.56 -21.09
N ILE A 32 -13.09 22.65 -22.40
CA ILE A 32 -12.53 23.71 -23.25
C ILE A 32 -13.20 25.06 -22.95
N LEU A 33 -14.50 25.06 -22.66
CA LEU A 33 -15.31 26.26 -22.46
C LEU A 33 -15.20 26.82 -21.03
N ASP A 34 -14.93 25.98 -20.03
CA ASP A 34 -14.86 26.34 -18.61
C ASP A 34 -13.48 25.96 -18.05
N ALA A 35 -12.58 26.96 -18.01
CA ALA A 35 -11.20 26.78 -17.56
C ALA A 35 -11.10 26.41 -16.07
N ASP A 36 -12.02 26.91 -15.24
CA ASP A 36 -12.06 26.57 -13.80
C ASP A 36 -12.47 25.11 -13.61
N LEU A 37 -13.49 24.66 -14.37
CA LEU A 37 -13.88 23.25 -14.38
C LEU A 37 -12.74 22.34 -14.84
N ALA A 38 -11.96 22.78 -15.83
CA ALA A 38 -10.79 22.04 -16.29
C ALA A 38 -9.70 21.91 -15.22
N ALA A 39 -9.41 23.01 -14.51
CA ALA A 39 -8.46 23.01 -13.40
C ALA A 39 -8.92 22.09 -12.26
N ASP A 40 -10.20 22.16 -11.87
CA ASP A 40 -10.79 21.32 -10.82
C ASP A 40 -10.73 19.83 -11.20
N ALA A 41 -11.12 19.49 -12.44
CA ALA A 41 -11.09 18.13 -12.95
C ALA A 41 -9.66 17.57 -13.00
N GLN A 42 -8.69 18.39 -13.42
CA GLN A 42 -7.28 18.01 -13.44
C GLN A 42 -6.74 17.78 -12.03
N ALA A 43 -7.04 18.67 -11.08
CA ALA A 43 -6.61 18.53 -9.69
C ALA A 43 -7.17 17.24 -9.05
N GLN A 44 -8.45 16.95 -9.27
CA GLN A 44 -9.07 15.71 -8.79
C GLN A 44 -8.48 14.45 -9.44
N ALA A 45 -8.23 14.49 -10.75
CA ALA A 45 -7.59 13.38 -11.45
C ALA A 45 -6.18 13.08 -10.90
N GLN A 46 -5.39 14.12 -10.62
CA GLN A 46 -4.06 13.98 -10.02
C GLN A 46 -4.14 13.42 -8.59
N LEU A 47 -5.09 13.88 -7.78
CA LEU A 47 -5.33 13.38 -6.43
C LEU A 47 -5.65 11.88 -6.46
N TYR A 48 -6.60 11.45 -7.29
CA TYR A 48 -6.98 10.04 -7.41
C TYR A 48 -5.82 9.18 -7.91
N ALA A 49 -5.06 9.66 -8.89
CA ALA A 49 -3.86 8.96 -9.36
C ALA A 49 -2.83 8.79 -8.23
N GLY A 50 -2.63 9.83 -7.41
CA GLY A 50 -1.74 9.79 -6.25
C GLY A 50 -2.19 8.77 -5.20
N ILE A 51 -3.48 8.78 -4.84
CA ILE A 51 -4.08 7.82 -3.90
C ILE A 51 -3.94 6.39 -4.42
N ALA A 52 -4.28 6.16 -5.70
CA ALA A 52 -4.17 4.84 -6.32
C ALA A 52 -2.72 4.32 -6.34
N LEU A 53 -1.75 5.21 -6.59
CA LEU A 53 -0.33 4.83 -6.55
C LEU A 53 0.13 4.51 -5.11
N ALA A 54 -0.21 5.35 -4.14
CA ALA A 54 0.11 5.13 -2.74
C ALA A 54 -0.51 3.82 -2.21
N GLY A 55 -1.79 3.58 -2.54
CA GLY A 55 -2.50 2.34 -2.20
C GLY A 55 -1.83 1.11 -2.80
N ARG A 56 -1.41 1.15 -4.08
CA ARG A 56 -0.65 0.03 -4.69
C ARG A 56 0.67 -0.25 -3.98
N ARG A 57 1.39 0.79 -3.57
CA ARG A 57 2.64 0.63 -2.81
C ARG A 57 2.39 0.00 -1.45
N GLN A 58 1.36 0.48 -0.73
CA GLN A 58 0.96 -0.06 0.56
C GLN A 58 0.56 -1.54 0.45
N LEU A 59 -0.31 -1.89 -0.49
CA LEU A 59 -0.74 -3.27 -0.74
C LEU A 59 0.44 -4.19 -1.05
N ARG A 60 1.42 -3.70 -1.82
CA ARG A 60 2.64 -4.46 -2.10
C ARG A 60 3.45 -4.73 -0.83
N HIS A 61 3.64 -3.73 0.02
CA HIS A 61 4.34 -3.91 1.30
C HIS A 61 3.61 -4.90 2.21
N GLU A 62 2.29 -4.84 2.28
CA GLU A 62 1.48 -5.77 3.07
C GLU A 62 1.60 -7.20 2.55
N LEU A 63 1.53 -7.40 1.23
CA LEU A 63 1.72 -8.71 0.61
C LEU A 63 3.13 -9.25 0.84
N ASP A 64 4.17 -8.42 0.72
CA ASP A 64 5.55 -8.83 0.99
C ASP A 64 5.73 -9.24 2.47
N ALA A 65 5.11 -8.50 3.41
CA ALA A 65 5.15 -8.83 4.83
C ALA A 65 4.43 -10.15 5.14
N ILE A 66 3.24 -10.37 4.57
CA ILE A 66 2.50 -11.63 4.69
C ILE A 66 3.32 -12.78 4.10
N HIS A 67 3.94 -12.57 2.93
CA HIS A 67 4.76 -13.58 2.27
C HIS A 67 5.98 -13.93 3.12
N ALA A 68 6.67 -12.93 3.68
CA ALA A 68 7.79 -13.15 4.60
C ALA A 68 7.36 -13.87 5.89
N GLN A 69 6.17 -13.60 6.41
CA GLN A 69 5.65 -14.29 7.59
C GLN A 69 5.31 -15.76 7.31
N LEU A 70 4.73 -16.05 6.14
CA LEU A 70 4.28 -17.39 5.77
C LEU A 70 5.40 -18.28 5.23
N TYR A 71 6.30 -17.70 4.43
CA TYR A 71 7.31 -18.43 3.65
C TYR A 71 8.75 -18.02 3.96
N GLY A 72 8.94 -16.97 4.76
CA GLY A 72 10.28 -16.56 5.18
C GLY A 72 10.92 -17.60 6.11
N PRO A 73 12.25 -17.57 6.27
CA PRO A 73 12.94 -18.46 7.18
C PRO A 73 12.63 -18.07 8.64
N VAL A 74 11.53 -18.62 9.18
CA VAL A 74 11.01 -18.42 10.55
C VAL A 74 12.06 -18.71 11.64
N ALA A 75 13.14 -19.42 11.32
CA ALA A 75 13.96 -20.14 12.29
C ALA A 75 15.40 -19.62 12.45
N ALA A 76 16.01 -18.99 11.45
CA ALA A 76 17.47 -18.86 11.42
C ALA A 76 18.04 -17.85 12.43
N GLY A 77 17.36 -16.73 12.68
CA GLY A 77 17.82 -15.71 13.63
C GLY A 77 17.61 -16.11 15.08
N TRP A 78 16.41 -16.62 15.39
CA TRP A 78 16.05 -17.04 16.74
C TRP A 78 16.82 -18.28 17.20
N LEU A 79 17.00 -19.30 16.34
CA LEU A 79 17.83 -20.46 16.66
C LEU A 79 19.30 -20.11 16.82
N ARG A 80 19.85 -19.15 16.06
CA ARG A 80 21.25 -18.71 16.26
C ARG A 80 21.44 -18.00 17.59
N HIS A 81 20.47 -17.18 18.02
CA HIS A 81 20.53 -16.49 19.31
C HIS A 81 20.35 -17.44 20.50
N THR A 82 19.43 -18.40 20.42
CA THR A 82 19.25 -19.41 21.48
C THR A 82 20.40 -20.39 21.53
N ALA A 83 20.93 -20.85 20.38
CA ALA A 83 22.11 -21.71 20.32
C ALA A 83 23.38 -21.01 20.84
N ALA A 84 23.55 -19.71 20.58
CA ALA A 84 24.66 -18.93 21.12
C ALA A 84 24.58 -18.81 22.66
N ARG A 85 23.39 -18.59 23.21
CA ARG A 85 23.15 -18.51 24.65
C ARG A 85 23.34 -19.87 25.35
N LEU A 86 22.90 -20.96 24.73
CA LEU A 86 23.12 -22.32 25.21
C LEU A 86 24.60 -22.72 25.17
N ARG A 87 25.35 -22.34 24.12
CA ARG A 87 26.80 -22.58 24.03
C ARG A 87 27.59 -21.86 25.13
N GLN A 88 27.16 -20.67 25.53
CA GLN A 88 27.79 -19.93 26.64
C GLN A 88 27.56 -20.59 28.01
N LEU A 89 26.51 -21.41 28.16
CA LEU A 89 26.17 -22.10 29.41
C LEU A 89 26.79 -23.51 29.54
N LEU A 90 27.41 -24.04 28.48
CA LEU A 90 27.98 -25.39 28.43
C LEU A 90 29.46 -25.59 28.84
N PRO A 91 30.27 -24.61 29.32
CA PRO A 91 31.69 -24.88 29.58
C PRO A 91 32.00 -25.63 30.89
N ARG A 92 31.00 -26.22 31.57
CA ARG A 92 31.16 -26.92 32.86
C ARG A 92 30.55 -28.32 32.92
N TRP A 93 30.70 -29.11 31.86
CA TRP A 93 30.54 -30.56 31.99
C TRP A 93 31.89 -31.21 32.30
N PRO A 94 32.12 -31.69 33.54
CA PRO A 94 33.32 -32.43 33.86
C PRO A 94 33.30 -33.76 33.10
N ARG A 95 34.32 -33.97 32.27
CA ARG A 95 34.59 -35.24 31.63
C ARG A 95 34.72 -36.31 32.72
N LEU A 96 33.77 -37.23 32.79
CA LEU A 96 33.87 -38.45 33.60
C LEU A 96 35.07 -39.24 33.07
N ARG A 97 36.21 -39.12 33.77
CA ARG A 97 37.35 -40.02 33.59
C ARG A 97 37.00 -41.37 34.24
N PRO A 98 37.08 -42.49 33.51
CA PRO A 98 37.00 -43.80 34.14
C PRO A 98 38.27 -44.02 35.00
N ARG A 99 38.08 -44.35 36.29
CA ARG A 99 39.16 -44.78 37.17
C ARG A 99 39.49 -46.24 36.83
N SER A 100 40.72 -46.48 36.40
CA SER A 100 41.42 -47.77 36.48
C SER A 100 42.14 -47.84 37.81
#